data_AF-A0A955HVB1-F1
#
_entry.id   AF-A0A955HVB1-F1
#
_cell.length_a   1.000
_cell.length_b   1.000
_cell.length_c   1.000
_cell.angle_alpha   90.00
_cell.angle_beta   90.00
_cell.angle_gamma   90.00
#
_symmetry.space_group_name_H-M   'P 1'
#
loop_
_entity.id
_entity.type
_entity.pdbx_description
1 polymer ?
#
loop_
_entity_poly.entity_id
_entity_poly.type
_entity_poly.pdbx_seq_one_letter_code
_entity_poly.pdbx_strand_id
1 'polypeptide(L)'
;MKELEQKLEPQWWKRSEGARGYHLREFSGILIGVWCIYFLNIPATLGFTIQSPWYGFIMNGIGLVGAILHSSSWLKIMPKLTPFNLNDHQQNILFATLILVWLAVSAATLLILWP
;
A
#
# COMPACT_ATOMS: atom_id res chain seq x y z
N MET A 1 -36.47 4.27 -10.33
CA MET A 1 -35.36 4.29 -11.31
C MET A 1 -34.73 5.66 -11.50
N LYS A 2 -35.45 6.79 -11.44
CA LYS A 2 -34.86 8.15 -11.57
C LYS A 2 -33.95 8.60 -10.41
N GLU A 3 -33.99 7.93 -9.26
CA GLU A 3 -33.07 8.18 -8.14
C GLU A 3 -31.76 7.37 -8.21
N LEU A 4 -31.68 6.37 -9.10
CA LEU A 4 -30.51 5.50 -9.26
C LEU A 4 -29.50 6.01 -10.31
N GLU A 5 -29.84 7.06 -11.05
CA GLU A 5 -28.89 7.81 -11.89
C GLU A 5 -28.24 8.97 -11.11
N GLN A 6 -27.94 8.77 -9.82
CA GLN A 6 -26.92 9.61 -9.20
C GLN A 6 -25.63 9.36 -9.99
N LYS A 7 -25.32 10.26 -10.92
CA LYS A 7 -24.03 10.29 -11.62
C LYS A 7 -22.95 10.15 -10.56
N LEU A 8 -22.30 9.00 -10.53
CA LEU A 8 -21.09 8.81 -9.75
C LEU A 8 -20.09 9.80 -10.31
N GLU A 9 -19.86 10.88 -9.55
CA GLU A 9 -18.89 11.88 -9.96
C GLU A 9 -17.51 11.20 -10.01
N PRO A 10 -16.66 11.50 -11.00
CA PRO A 10 -15.32 10.94 -11.10
C PRO A 10 -14.47 11.09 -9.83
N GLN A 11 -14.80 12.09 -9.00
CA GLN A 11 -14.17 12.38 -7.72
C GLN A 11 -14.94 11.83 -6.50
N TRP A 12 -15.72 10.76 -6.66
CA TRP A 12 -16.49 10.13 -5.58
C TRP A 12 -15.64 9.79 -4.34
N TRP A 13 -14.35 9.51 -4.54
CA TRP A 13 -13.41 9.18 -3.47
C TRP A 13 -13.19 10.34 -2.49
N LYS A 14 -13.52 11.59 -2.84
CA LYS A 14 -13.41 12.74 -1.94
C LYS A 14 -14.54 12.84 -0.90
N ARG A 15 -15.63 12.09 -1.09
CA ARG A 15 -16.91 12.26 -0.36
C ARG A 15 -16.86 11.85 1.11
N SER A 16 -15.95 10.95 1.50
CA SER A 16 -15.80 10.53 2.89
C SER A 16 -14.37 10.06 3.18
N GLU A 17 -13.98 10.05 4.45
CA GLU A 17 -12.68 9.52 4.89
C GLU A 17 -12.50 8.04 4.53
N GLY A 18 -13.58 7.24 4.60
CA GLY A 18 -13.55 5.85 4.15
C GLY A 18 -13.27 5.71 2.65
N ALA A 19 -13.89 6.56 1.83
CA ALA A 19 -13.67 6.56 0.38
C ALA A 19 -12.26 7.04 0.01
N ARG A 20 -11.72 8.04 0.73
CA ARG A 20 -10.33 8.49 0.58
C ARG A 20 -9.34 7.40 0.97
N GLY A 21 -9.57 6.73 2.10
CA GLY A 21 -8.74 5.61 2.56
C GLY A 21 -8.75 4.43 1.59
N TYR A 22 -9.92 4.09 1.04
CA TYR A 22 -10.03 3.09 -0.03
C TYR A 22 -9.24 3.51 -1.27
N HIS A 23 -9.39 4.74 -1.74
CA HIS A 23 -8.69 5.22 -2.93
C HIS A 23 -7.17 5.24 -2.74
N LEU A 24 -6.67 5.69 -1.57
CA LEU A 24 -5.26 5.65 -1.23
C LEU A 24 -4.71 4.22 -1.18
N ARG A 25 -5.50 3.25 -0.69
CA ARG A 25 -5.14 1.83 -0.74
C ARG A 25 -4.99 1.35 -2.18
N GLU A 26 -5.95 1.63 -3.07
CA GLU A 26 -5.83 1.20 -4.48
C GLU A 26 -4.65 1.89 -5.18
N PHE A 27 -4.41 3.18 -4.89
CA PHE A 27 -3.27 3.93 -5.38
C PHE A 27 -1.93 3.32 -4.96
N SER A 28 -1.85 2.71 -3.77
CA SER A 28 -0.64 1.99 -3.32
C SER A 28 -0.24 0.85 -4.26
N GLY A 29 -1.21 0.18 -4.90
CA GLY A 29 -0.94 -0.86 -5.89
C GLY A 29 -0.29 -0.30 -7.16
N ILE A 30 -0.66 0.92 -7.57
CA ILE A 30 -0.02 1.62 -8.70
C ILE A 30 1.43 1.94 -8.35
N LEU A 31 1.69 2.47 -7.15
CA LEU A 31 3.05 2.77 -6.69
C LEU A 31 3.94 1.52 -6.68
N ILE A 32 3.41 0.41 -6.15
CA ILE A 32 4.13 -0.89 -6.16
C ILE A 32 4.37 -1.36 -7.60
N GLY A 33 3.38 -1.27 -8.49
CA GLY A 33 3.54 -1.64 -9.89
C GLY A 33 4.64 -0.83 -10.60
N VAL A 34 4.68 0.49 -10.37
CA VAL A 34 5.73 1.38 -10.88
C VAL A 34 7.11 0.98 -10.34
N TRP A 35 7.20 0.68 -9.03
CA TRP A 35 8.45 0.19 -8.45
C TRP A 35 8.86 -1.17 -9.01
N CYS A 36 7.93 -2.11 -9.24
CA CYS A 36 8.23 -3.41 -9.84
C CYS A 36 8.79 -3.27 -11.27
N ILE A 37 8.25 -2.35 -12.08
CA ILE A 37 8.77 -2.05 -13.42
C ILE A 37 10.24 -1.61 -13.35
N TYR A 38 10.57 -0.76 -12.37
CA TYR A 38 11.94 -0.34 -12.10
C TYR A 38 12.82 -1.46 -11.57
N PHE A 39 12.36 -2.19 -10.55
CA PHE A 39 13.11 -3.25 -9.88
C PHE A 39 13.48 -4.39 -10.84
N LEU A 40 12.57 -4.76 -11.74
CA LEU A 40 12.80 -5.74 -12.80
C LEU A 40 13.60 -5.18 -13.99
N ASN A 41 14.03 -3.93 -13.91
CA ASN A 41 14.81 -3.23 -14.93
C ASN A 41 14.15 -3.24 -16.33
N ILE A 42 12.82 -3.23 -16.40
CA ILE A 42 12.05 -3.28 -17.65
C ILE A 42 12.42 -2.14 -18.61
N PRO A 43 12.66 -0.88 -18.18
CA PRO A 43 13.08 0.16 -19.12
C PRO A 43 14.36 -0.19 -19.88
N ALA A 44 15.35 -0.78 -19.20
CA ALA A 44 16.60 -1.17 -19.84
C ALA A 44 16.40 -2.34 -20.81
N THR A 45 15.50 -3.29 -20.52
CA THR A 45 15.19 -4.39 -21.46
C THR A 45 14.49 -3.90 -22.73
N LEU A 46 13.85 -2.73 -22.67
CA LEU A 46 13.25 -2.05 -23.81
C LEU A 46 14.21 -1.06 -24.51
N GLY A 47 15.47 -1.00 -24.09
CA GLY A 47 16.49 -0.13 -24.69
C GLY A 47 16.51 1.31 -24.15
N PHE A 48 15.73 1.62 -23.12
CA PHE A 48 15.79 2.94 -22.47
C PHE A 48 16.97 3.00 -21.49
N THR A 49 17.81 4.03 -21.64
CA THR A 49 18.91 4.31 -20.70
C THR A 49 18.53 5.50 -19.83
N ILE A 50 18.45 5.30 -18.51
CA ILE A 50 18.16 6.37 -17.55
C ILE A 50 19.46 6.74 -16.84
N GLN A 51 19.97 7.95 -17.08
CA GLN A 51 21.28 8.41 -16.58
C GLN A 51 21.20 9.28 -15.31
N SER A 52 20.07 9.28 -14.60
CA SER A 52 19.91 10.13 -13.41
C SER A 52 20.25 9.38 -12.12
N PRO A 53 21.19 9.88 -11.28
CA PRO A 53 21.49 9.29 -9.98
C PRO A 53 20.30 9.38 -9.01
N TRP A 54 19.39 10.32 -9.24
CA TRP A 54 18.19 10.49 -8.42
C TRP A 54 17.07 9.52 -8.78
N TYR A 55 17.11 8.92 -9.98
CA TYR A 55 16.04 8.03 -10.44
C TYR A 55 15.87 6.84 -9.51
N GLY A 56 16.96 6.15 -9.16
CA GLY A 56 16.91 5.01 -8.24
C GLY A 56 16.39 5.38 -6.85
N PHE A 57 16.82 6.53 -6.31
CA PHE A 57 16.33 7.02 -5.01
C PHE A 57 14.82 7.27 -5.03
N ILE A 58 14.32 7.95 -6.08
CA ILE A 58 12.89 8.26 -6.24
C ILE A 58 12.08 6.97 -6.41
N MET A 59 12.52 6.04 -7.26
CA MET A 59 11.78 4.81 -7.51
C MET A 59 11.70 3.94 -6.24
N ASN A 60 12.80 3.81 -5.50
CA ASN A 60 12.78 3.10 -4.20
C ASN A 60 11.89 3.81 -3.18
N GLY A 61 11.88 5.14 -3.15
CA GLY A 61 10.93 5.91 -2.33
C GLY A 61 9.47 5.65 -2.69
N ILE A 62 9.14 5.59 -3.98
CA ILE A 62 7.80 5.22 -4.49
C ILE A 62 7.42 3.81 -4.01
N GLY A 63 8.33 2.84 -4.16
CA GLY A 63 8.11 1.47 -3.70
C GLY A 63 7.87 1.39 -2.19
N LEU A 64 8.69 2.09 -1.40
CA LEU A 64 8.56 2.12 0.06
C LEU A 64 7.22 2.73 0.50
N VAL A 65 6.85 3.89 -0.05
CA VAL A 65 5.57 4.55 0.27
C VAL A 65 4.40 3.66 -0.15
N GLY A 66 4.46 3.06 -1.33
CA GLY A 66 3.46 2.09 -1.80
C GLY A 66 3.31 0.91 -0.84
N ALA A 67 4.43 0.28 -0.45
CA ALA A 67 4.43 -0.85 0.46
C ALA A 67 3.89 -0.51 1.86
N ILE A 68 4.21 0.67 2.40
CA ILE A 68 3.69 1.13 3.71
C ILE A 68 2.18 1.36 3.64
N LEU A 69 1.68 2.07 2.60
CA LEU A 69 0.25 2.33 2.42
C LEU A 69 -0.53 1.02 2.22
N HIS A 70 0.02 0.11 1.41
CA HIS A 70 -0.58 -1.20 1.16
C HIS A 70 -0.64 -2.04 2.45
N SER A 71 0.49 -2.20 3.14
CA SER A 71 0.58 -3.03 4.34
C SER A 71 -0.30 -2.48 5.46
N SER A 72 -0.23 -1.18 5.75
CA SER A 72 -1.02 -0.57 6.83
C SER A 72 -2.53 -0.69 6.61
N SER A 73 -3.00 -0.47 5.38
CA SER A 73 -4.41 -0.60 5.04
C SER A 73 -4.87 -2.07 5.07
N TRP A 74 -4.04 -3.01 4.61
CA TRP A 74 -4.33 -4.44 4.66
C TRP A 74 -4.41 -4.97 6.09
N LEU A 75 -3.41 -4.63 6.92
CA LEU A 75 -3.37 -5.03 8.33
C LEU A 75 -4.56 -4.47 9.12
N LYS A 76 -5.09 -3.30 8.76
CA LYS A 76 -6.29 -2.74 9.38
C LYS A 76 -7.58 -3.46 8.98
N ILE A 77 -7.63 -4.04 7.78
CA ILE A 77 -8.80 -4.76 7.26
C ILE A 77 -8.82 -6.21 7.77
N MET A 78 -7.67 -6.84 7.88
CA MET A 78 -7.51 -8.24 8.28
C MET A 78 -8.34 -8.65 9.52
N PRO A 79 -8.32 -7.92 10.65
CA PRO A 79 -9.14 -8.25 11.82
C PRO A 79 -10.63 -8.40 11.52
N LYS A 80 -11.16 -7.62 10.57
CA LYS A 80 -12.58 -7.60 10.18
C LYS A 80 -12.96 -8.76 9.27
N LEU A 81 -11.98 -9.39 8.64
CA LEU A 81 -12.18 -10.55 7.75
C LEU A 81 -11.99 -11.87 8.49
N THR A 82 -11.54 -11.84 9.75
CA THR A 82 -11.42 -13.05 10.55
C THR A 82 -12.80 -13.65 10.84
N PRO A 83 -12.93 -14.98 10.95
CA PRO A 83 -14.18 -15.63 11.35
C PRO A 83 -14.52 -15.39 12.82
N PHE A 84 -13.66 -14.69 13.57
CA PHE A 84 -13.85 -14.43 14.98
C PHE A 84 -14.78 -13.22 15.19
N ASN A 85 -15.73 -13.34 16.11
CA ASN A 85 -16.58 -12.23 16.49
C ASN A 85 -15.82 -11.29 17.45
N LEU A 86 -14.95 -10.46 16.88
CA LEU A 86 -14.11 -9.52 17.62
C LEU A 86 -14.83 -8.18 17.79
N ASN A 87 -14.88 -7.68 19.03
CA ASN A 87 -15.31 -6.30 19.28
C ASN A 87 -14.26 -5.28 18.80
N ASP A 88 -14.62 -4.00 18.74
CA ASP A 88 -13.75 -2.93 18.22
C ASP A 88 -12.41 -2.84 18.97
N HIS A 89 -12.42 -3.06 20.29
CA HIS A 89 -11.20 -3.04 21.10
C HIS A 89 -10.27 -4.19 20.73
N GLN A 90 -10.79 -5.40 20.58
CA GLN A 90 -10.04 -6.58 20.15
C GLN A 90 -9.51 -6.44 18.72
N GLN A 91 -10.29 -5.84 17.80
CA GLN A 91 -9.83 -5.56 16.44
C GLN A 91 -8.65 -4.58 16.44
N ASN A 92 -8.70 -3.53 17.27
CA ASN A 92 -7.62 -2.54 17.40
C ASN A 92 -6.36 -3.16 18.03
N ILE A 93 -6.50 -4.01 19.04
CA ILE A 93 -5.38 -4.76 19.61
C ILE A 93 -4.73 -5.65 18.53
N LEU A 94 -5.54 -6.43 17.80
CA LEU A 94 -5.02 -7.30 16.75
C LEU A 94 -4.30 -6.50 15.64
N PHE A 95 -4.88 -5.37 15.22
CA PHE A 95 -4.23 -4.46 14.27
C PHE A 95 -2.87 -3.97 14.80
N ALA A 96 -2.80 -3.50 16.04
CA ALA A 96 -1.56 -3.02 16.65
C ALA A 96 -0.51 -4.14 16.74
N THR A 97 -0.91 -5.35 17.15
CA THR A 97 -0.04 -6.52 17.18
C THR A 97 0.50 -6.87 15.79
N LEU A 98 -0.33 -6.83 14.76
CA LEU A 98 0.09 -7.09 13.38
C LEU A 98 1.11 -6.05 12.88
N ILE A 99 0.95 -4.77 13.24
CA ILE A 99 1.93 -3.73 12.93
C ILE A 99 3.26 -4.00 13.63
N LEU A 100 3.25 -4.39 14.90
CA LEU A 100 4.46 -4.75 15.65
C LEU A 100 5.18 -5.94 15.01
N VAL A 101 4.45 -6.99 14.61
CA VAL A 101 5.01 -8.14 13.91
C VAL A 101 5.63 -7.72 12.58
N TRP A 102 4.92 -6.88 11.80
CA TRP A 102 5.42 -6.37 10.53
C TRP A 102 6.72 -5.56 10.70
N LEU A 103 6.80 -4.70 11.72
CA LEU A 103 8.01 -3.95 12.05
C LEU A 103 9.16 -4.86 12.49
N ALA A 104 8.89 -5.86 13.33
CA ALA A 104 9.89 -6.81 13.81
C ALA A 104 10.48 -7.63 12.66
N VAL A 105 9.64 -8.14 11.74
CA VAL A 105 10.09 -8.88 10.56
C VAL A 105 10.91 -7.98 9.63
N SER A 106 10.48 -6.73 9.43
CA SER A 106 11.23 -5.77 8.62
C SER A 106 12.63 -5.47 9.22
N ALA A 107 12.70 -5.26 10.54
CA ALA A 107 13.96 -5.05 11.23
C ALA A 107 14.89 -6.27 11.18
N ALA A 108 14.34 -7.47 11.41
CA ALA A 108 15.11 -8.72 11.29
C ALA A 108 15.65 -8.93 9.86
N THR A 109 14.84 -8.61 8.85
CA THR A 109 15.25 -8.68 7.44
C THR A 109 16.40 -7.73 7.15
N LEU A 110 16.35 -6.49 7.67
CA LEU A 110 17.46 -5.55 7.58
C LEU A 110 18.72 -6.08 8.26
N LEU A 111 18.61 -6.63 9.48
CA LEU A 111 19.78 -7.17 10.19
C LEU A 111 20.43 -8.38 9.49
N ILE A 112 19.64 -9.20 8.79
CA ILE A 112 20.15 -10.36 8.05
C ILE A 112 20.75 -9.93 6.70
N LEU A 113 20.13 -8.97 6.02
CA LEU A 113 20.51 -8.55 4.67
C LEU A 113 21.50 -7.37 4.65
N TRP A 114 21.80 -6.76 5.79
CA TRP A 114 22.76 -5.68 5.97
C TRP A 114 23.94 -6.17 6.83
N PRO A 115 24.89 -6.93 6.24
CA PRO A 115 26.12 -7.33 6.93
C PRO A 115 26.99 -6.12 7.32
#